data_AF-A0AA88W379-F1
#
_entry.id   AF-A0AA88W379-F1
#
_cell.length_a   1.000
_cell.length_b   1.000
_cell.length_c   1.000
_cell.angle_alpha   90.00
_cell.angle_beta   90.00
_cell.angle_gamma   90.00
#
_symmetry.space_group_name_H-M   'P 1'
#
loop_
_entity.id
_entity.type
_entity.pdbx_description
1 polymer ?
#
loop_
_entity_poly.entity_id
_entity_poly.type
_entity_poly.pdbx_seq_one_letter_code
_entity_poly.pdbx_strand_id
1 'polypeptide(L)'
;MTFMEVSKPRWYERALVFMVQGIFFNVYFLAYLVLPKLAHHIEGYLEEEATHFYTEFLKELDKSTIENVPAPAIAIDYSSLPANSTLRDVVMVVRAYEAHHRDVNHFASLITSTFLLPDFEIRPIKLQDIHYQGRELKDSAAPIGYH
;
A
#
# COMPACT_ATOMS: atom_id res chain seq x y z
N MET A 1 2.58 10.56 6.48
CA MET A 1 3.07 11.93 6.82
C MET A 1 2.67 12.95 5.77
N THR A 2 2.89 12.67 4.48
CA THR A 2 2.46 13.49 3.34
C THR A 2 1.05 14.10 3.46
N PHE A 3 0.04 13.28 3.72
CA PHE A 3 -1.35 13.77 3.83
C PHE A 3 -1.62 14.60 5.09
N MET A 4 -0.79 14.49 6.12
CA MET A 4 -0.96 15.25 7.36
C MET A 4 -0.60 16.74 7.16
N GLU A 5 0.34 17.03 6.25
CA GLU A 5 0.66 18.41 5.84
C GLU A 5 -0.46 19.05 5.03
N VAL A 6 -1.19 18.25 4.24
CA VAL A 6 -2.31 18.69 3.42
C VAL A 6 -3.57 18.89 4.28
N SER A 7 -3.93 17.90 5.10
CA SER A 7 -5.23 17.89 5.81
C SER A 7 -5.25 18.66 7.13
N LYS A 8 -4.11 18.92 7.78
CA LYS A 8 -3.98 19.65 9.06
C LYS A 8 -5.05 19.26 10.11
N PRO A 9 -5.00 18.02 10.65
CA PRO A 9 -6.09 17.45 11.44
C PRO A 9 -6.31 18.16 12.77
N ARG A 10 -7.57 18.22 13.19
CA ARG A 10 -7.99 18.79 14.47
C ARG A 10 -7.69 17.86 15.64
N TRP A 11 -7.72 18.38 16.87
CA TRP A 11 -7.35 17.59 18.06
C TRP A 11 -8.23 16.35 18.27
N TYR A 12 -9.52 16.43 17.92
CA TYR A 12 -10.45 15.29 18.06
C TYR A 12 -10.22 14.23 16.97
N GLU A 13 -9.84 14.60 15.74
CA GLU A 13 -9.44 13.65 14.69
C GLU A 13 -8.19 12.89 15.10
N ARG A 14 -7.23 13.59 15.71
CA ARG A 14 -6.03 12.96 16.26
C ARG A 14 -6.37 11.99 17.40
N ALA A 15 -7.26 12.39 18.31
CA ALA A 15 -7.73 11.51 19.39
C ALA A 15 -8.45 10.26 18.85
N LEU A 16 -9.27 10.41 17.81
CA LEU A 16 -9.92 9.29 17.13
C LEU A 16 -8.89 8.32 16.52
N VAL A 17 -7.87 8.85 15.82
CA VAL A 17 -6.79 8.03 15.26
C VAL A 17 -6.06 7.25 16.35
N PHE A 18 -5.72 7.88 17.48
CA PHE A 18 -5.09 7.18 18.60
C PHE A 18 -5.96 6.04 19.16
N MET A 19 -7.26 6.28 19.30
CA MET A 19 -8.20 5.25 19.77
C MET A 19 -8.28 4.07 18.79
N VAL A 20 -8.45 4.35 17.50
CA VAL A 20 -8.54 3.31 16.45
C VAL A 20 -7.23 2.53 16.36
N GLN A 21 -6.08 3.20 16.37
CA GLN A 21 -4.76 2.54 16.37
C GLN A 21 -4.57 1.66 17.61
N GLY A 22 -4.98 2.13 18.79
CA GLY A 22 -4.89 1.34 20.02
C GLY A 22 -5.68 0.04 19.93
N ILE A 23 -6.90 0.07 19.40
CA ILE A 23 -7.73 -1.12 19.21
C ILE A 23 -7.14 -2.02 18.12
N PHE A 24 -6.85 -1.45 16.94
CA PHE A 24 -6.36 -2.19 15.79
C PHE A 24 -5.04 -2.90 16.09
N PHE A 25 -4.08 -2.22 16.71
CA PHE A 25 -2.79 -2.80 17.07
C PHE A 25 -2.95 -4.04 17.96
N ASN A 26 -3.74 -3.95 19.03
CA ASN A 26 -3.91 -5.07 19.96
C ASN A 26 -4.61 -6.26 19.31
N VAL A 27 -5.68 -6.01 18.54
CA VAL A 27 -6.41 -7.07 17.84
C VAL A 27 -5.53 -7.72 16.77
N TYR A 28 -4.87 -6.91 15.95
CA TYR A 28 -4.00 -7.40 14.88
C TYR A 28 -2.79 -8.15 15.43
N PHE A 29 -2.17 -7.66 16.51
CA PHE A 29 -1.07 -8.34 17.19
C PHE A 29 -1.46 -9.74 17.67
N LEU A 30 -2.60 -9.86 18.37
CA LEU A 30 -3.09 -11.16 18.83
C LEU A 30 -3.48 -12.08 17.66
N ALA A 31 -4.13 -11.53 16.63
CA ALA A 31 -4.47 -12.27 15.43
C ALA A 31 -3.22 -12.79 14.71
N TYR A 32 -2.15 -12.01 14.65
CA TYR A 32 -0.89 -12.39 14.02
C TYR A 32 -0.19 -13.52 14.77
N LEU A 33 -0.24 -13.54 16.11
CA LEU A 33 0.34 -14.62 16.92
C LEU A 33 -0.38 -15.96 16.72
N VAL A 34 -1.70 -15.95 16.56
CA VAL A 34 -2.51 -17.19 16.43
C VAL A 34 -2.63 -17.63 14.97
N LEU A 35 -2.84 -16.68 14.05
CA LEU A 35 -3.17 -16.91 12.64
C LEU A 35 -2.44 -15.92 11.73
N PRO A 36 -1.10 -16.02 11.59
CA PRO A 36 -0.32 -15.10 10.76
C PRO A 36 -0.79 -15.09 9.29
N LYS A 37 -1.28 -16.24 8.79
CA LYS A 37 -1.88 -16.33 7.45
C LYS A 37 -3.11 -15.44 7.30
N LEU A 38 -4.00 -15.45 8.29
CA LEU A 38 -5.21 -14.64 8.26
C LEU A 38 -4.84 -13.15 8.30
N ALA A 39 -3.83 -12.78 9.09
CA ALA A 39 -3.35 -11.42 9.18
C ALA A 39 -2.82 -10.89 7.83
N HIS A 40 -1.94 -11.64 7.15
CA HIS A 40 -1.46 -11.28 5.81
C HIS A 40 -2.57 -11.26 4.75
N HIS A 41 -3.60 -12.11 4.89
CA HIS A 41 -4.74 -12.11 3.99
C HIS A 41 -5.64 -10.89 4.18
N ILE A 42 -5.86 -10.48 5.43
CA ILE A 42 -6.59 -9.26 5.77
C ILE A 42 -5.84 -8.03 5.25
N GLU A 43 -4.53 -7.93 5.49
CA GLU A 43 -3.73 -6.82 4.94
C GLU A 43 -3.76 -6.81 3.41
N GLY A 44 -3.62 -7.95 2.74
CA GLY A 44 -3.73 -8.00 1.27
C GLY A 44 -5.04 -7.39 0.74
N TYR A 45 -6.18 -7.67 1.38
CA TYR A 45 -7.46 -7.05 1.02
C TYR A 45 -7.55 -5.56 1.37
N LEU A 46 -6.96 -5.13 2.48
CA LEU A 46 -6.91 -3.71 2.81
C LEU A 46 -6.14 -2.93 1.74
N GLU A 47 -5.06 -3.51 1.21
CA GLU A 47 -4.27 -2.90 0.13
C GLU A 47 -4.99 -2.94 -1.24
N GLU A 48 -5.84 -3.95 -1.48
CA GLU A 48 -6.76 -3.96 -2.63
C GLU A 48 -7.73 -2.77 -2.57
N GLU A 49 -8.37 -2.58 -1.42
CA GLU A 49 -9.29 -1.48 -1.20
C GLU A 49 -8.58 -0.12 -1.23
N ALA A 50 -7.35 -0.03 -0.71
CA ALA A 50 -6.53 1.18 -0.80
C ALA A 50 -6.18 1.52 -2.26
N THR A 51 -5.78 0.52 -3.05
CA THR A 51 -5.50 0.69 -4.48
C THR A 51 -6.74 1.17 -5.25
N HIS A 52 -7.91 0.59 -4.94
CA HIS A 52 -9.19 1.01 -5.51
C HIS A 52 -9.54 2.44 -5.10
N PHE A 53 -9.43 2.77 -3.81
CA PHE A 53 -9.67 4.10 -3.27
C PHE A 53 -8.82 5.17 -3.96
N TYR A 54 -7.51 4.96 -4.10
CA TYR A 54 -6.65 5.93 -4.78
C TYR A 54 -6.93 6.03 -6.28
N THR A 55 -7.43 4.96 -6.90
CA THR A 55 -7.89 5.01 -8.29
C THR A 55 -9.12 5.91 -8.44
N GLU A 56 -10.10 5.80 -7.54
CA GLU A 56 -11.26 6.71 -7.51
C GLU A 56 -10.85 8.14 -7.15
N PHE A 57 -9.90 8.31 -6.22
CA PHE A 57 -9.38 9.64 -5.86
C PHE A 57 -8.72 10.34 -7.06
N LEU A 58 -7.95 9.61 -7.87
CA LEU A 58 -7.37 10.14 -9.12
C LEU A 58 -8.45 10.55 -10.13
N LYS A 59 -9.55 9.79 -10.23
CA LYS A 59 -10.69 10.17 -11.10
C LYS A 59 -11.32 11.47 -10.64
N GLU A 60 -11.49 11.67 -9.34
CA GLU A 60 -12.06 12.91 -8.78
C GLU A 60 -11.11 14.12 -8.94
N LEU A 61 -9.79 13.90 -8.87
CA LEU A 61 -8.80 14.92 -9.24
C LEU A 61 -8.85 15.27 -10.74
N ASP A 62 -8.94 14.27 -11.62
CA ASP A 62 -9.00 14.47 -13.08
C ASP A 62 -10.31 15.18 -13.50
N LYS A 63 -11.41 14.98 -12.76
CA LYS A 63 -12.67 15.70 -12.95
C LYS A 63 -12.64 17.13 -12.39
N SER A 64 -11.54 17.56 -11.76
CA SER A 64 -11.43 18.82 -11.01
C SER A 64 -12.43 18.99 -9.86
N THR A 65 -13.03 17.89 -9.38
CA THR A 65 -13.88 17.89 -8.17
C THR A 65 -13.04 18.24 -6.94
N ILE A 66 -11.79 17.77 -6.92
CA ILE A 66 -10.81 18.00 -5.86
C ILE A 66 -9.70 18.89 -6.42
N GLU A 67 -9.29 19.92 -5.66
CA GLU A 67 -8.24 20.84 -6.08
C GLU A 67 -6.87 20.13 -6.15
N ASN A 68 -6.21 20.21 -7.31
CA ASN A 68 -4.88 19.65 -7.50
C ASN A 68 -3.80 20.64 -7.02
N VAL A 69 -3.56 20.66 -5.71
CA VAL A 69 -2.56 21.52 -5.07
C VAL A 69 -1.11 21.05 -5.36
N PRO A 70 -0.10 21.93 -5.22
CA PRO A 70 1.30 21.51 -5.27
C PRO A 70 1.62 20.40 -4.26
N ALA A 71 2.49 19.47 -4.65
CA ALA A 71 2.91 18.38 -3.78
C ALA A 71 3.65 18.92 -2.54
N PRO A 72 3.40 18.36 -1.34
CA PRO A 72 4.18 18.72 -0.16
C PRO A 72 5.65 18.36 -0.31
N ALA A 73 6.56 19.15 0.26
CA ALA A 73 8.00 18.94 0.14
C ALA A 73 8.43 17.56 0.65
N ILE A 74 7.82 17.07 1.74
CA ILE A 74 8.08 15.73 2.27
C ILE A 74 7.78 14.64 1.22
N ALA A 75 6.72 14.81 0.44
CA ALA A 75 6.34 13.86 -0.60
C ALA A 75 7.32 13.88 -1.78
N ILE A 76 7.77 15.08 -2.14
CA ILE A 76 8.74 15.29 -3.21
C ILE A 76 10.06 14.60 -2.86
N ASP A 77 10.56 14.84 -1.65
CA ASP A 77 11.84 14.29 -1.20
C ASP A 77 11.76 12.77 -1.01
N TYR A 78 10.70 12.27 -0.37
CA TYR A 78 10.54 10.84 -0.10
C TYR A 78 10.37 10.02 -1.38
N SER A 79 9.56 10.50 -2.31
CA SER A 79 9.24 9.80 -3.55
C SER A 79 10.13 10.20 -4.72
N SER A 80 11.17 11.04 -4.48
CA SER A 80 12.08 11.55 -5.51
C SER A 80 11.36 12.17 -6.71
N LEU A 81 10.31 12.93 -6.45
CA LEU A 81 9.49 13.56 -7.49
C LEU A 81 10.13 14.87 -8.01
N PRO A 82 9.78 15.31 -9.22
CA PRO A 82 10.11 16.66 -9.67
C PRO A 82 9.61 17.75 -8.72
N ALA A 83 10.36 18.85 -8.58
CA ALA A 83 10.02 19.95 -7.68
C ALA A 83 8.69 20.65 -8.01
N ASN A 84 8.18 20.50 -9.23
CA ASN A 84 6.91 21.02 -9.70
C ASN A 84 5.78 19.98 -9.70
N SER A 85 5.96 18.85 -9.02
CA SER A 85 4.93 17.82 -8.90
C SER A 85 3.70 18.30 -8.13
N THR A 86 2.58 17.68 -8.46
CA THR A 86 1.27 18.01 -7.92
C THR A 86 0.74 16.90 -7.01
N LEU A 87 -0.34 17.17 -6.27
CA LEU A 87 -1.01 16.18 -5.43
C LEU A 87 -1.38 14.92 -6.23
N ARG A 88 -1.79 15.08 -7.49
CA ARG A 88 -2.05 13.96 -8.40
C ARG A 88 -0.83 13.04 -8.59
N ASP A 89 0.36 13.60 -8.77
CA ASP A 89 1.59 12.81 -8.98
C ASP A 89 1.96 12.03 -7.71
N VAL A 90 1.75 12.65 -6.54
CA VAL A 90 1.91 11.99 -5.24
C VAL A 90 0.93 10.82 -5.11
N VAL A 91 -0.36 11.02 -5.42
CA VAL A 91 -1.36 9.94 -5.33
C VAL A 91 -1.05 8.80 -6.32
N MET A 92 -0.55 9.13 -7.52
CA MET A 92 -0.10 8.12 -8.48
C MET A 92 0.99 7.22 -7.90
N VAL A 93 2.00 7.79 -7.23
CA VAL A 93 3.07 7.03 -6.57
C VAL A 93 2.52 6.22 -5.40
N VAL A 94 1.67 6.82 -4.55
CA VAL A 94 1.07 6.12 -3.40
C VAL A 94 0.26 4.91 -3.87
N ARG A 95 -0.58 5.05 -4.91
CA ARG A 95 -1.33 3.92 -5.47
C ARG A 95 -0.40 2.79 -5.94
N ALA A 96 0.72 3.13 -6.59
CA ALA A 96 1.67 2.13 -7.05
C ALA A 96 2.33 1.38 -5.86
N TYR A 97 2.57 2.08 -4.75
CA TYR A 97 3.09 1.50 -3.53
C TYR A 97 2.08 0.54 -2.88
N GLU A 98 0.80 0.91 -2.77
CA GLU A 98 -0.22 0.01 -2.21
C GLU A 98 -0.44 -1.23 -3.09
N ALA A 99 -0.38 -1.08 -4.42
CA ALA A 99 -0.42 -2.23 -5.32
C ALA A 99 0.75 -3.20 -5.09
N HIS A 100 1.94 -2.66 -4.82
CA HIS A 100 3.11 -3.47 -4.46
C HIS A 100 2.92 -4.19 -3.11
N HIS A 101 2.42 -3.48 -2.09
CA HIS A 101 2.10 -4.06 -0.79
C HIS A 101 1.07 -5.18 -0.87
N ARG A 102 0.00 -4.97 -1.64
CA ARG A 102 -1.01 -5.98 -1.95
C ARG A 102 -0.35 -7.27 -2.43
N ASP A 103 0.51 -7.18 -3.45
CA ASP A 103 1.15 -8.35 -4.05
C ASP A 103 2.05 -9.07 -3.04
N VAL A 104 2.84 -8.32 -2.25
CA VAL A 104 3.69 -8.87 -1.20
C VAL A 104 2.86 -9.57 -0.11
N ASN A 105 1.75 -8.98 0.31
CA ASN A 105 0.91 -9.55 1.37
C ASN A 105 0.11 -10.77 0.91
N HIS A 106 -0.42 -10.77 -0.32
CA HIS A 106 -1.01 -11.98 -0.88
C HIS A 106 0.03 -13.10 -1.04
N PHE A 107 1.26 -12.77 -1.43
CA PHE A 107 2.33 -13.75 -1.52
C PHE A 107 2.76 -14.27 -0.13
N ALA A 108 2.87 -13.40 0.87
CA ALA A 108 3.18 -13.78 2.25
C ALA A 108 2.10 -14.72 2.82
N SER A 109 0.83 -14.51 2.49
CA SER A 109 -0.26 -15.42 2.90
C SER A 109 -0.15 -16.81 2.26
N LEU A 110 0.40 -16.91 1.03
CA LEU A 110 0.69 -18.16 0.32
C LEU A 110 1.91 -18.89 0.92
N ILE A 111 3.01 -18.20 1.18
CA ILE A 111 4.20 -18.84 1.79
C ILE A 111 3.95 -19.19 3.25
N THR A 112 3.20 -18.41 4.01
CA THR A 112 2.84 -18.77 5.39
C THR A 112 2.09 -20.11 5.43
N SER A 113 1.36 -20.48 4.36
CA SER A 113 0.82 -21.84 4.23
C SER A 113 1.82 -22.91 3.81
N THR A 114 2.94 -22.53 3.19
CA THR A 114 3.99 -23.43 2.73
C THR A 114 5.05 -23.70 3.81
N PHE A 115 5.38 -22.71 4.64
CA PHE A 115 6.36 -22.83 5.72
C PHE A 115 5.88 -23.72 6.89
N LEU A 116 4.58 -24.03 6.95
CA LEU A 116 4.02 -25.03 7.86
C LEU A 116 4.21 -26.48 7.37
N LEU A 117 4.83 -26.69 6.20
CA LEU A 117 5.23 -28.01 5.70
C LEU A 117 6.75 -28.21 5.92
N PRO A 118 7.18 -29.32 6.53
CA PRO A 118 8.53 -29.48 7.08
C PRO A 118 9.67 -29.65 6.04
N ASP A 119 9.36 -29.73 4.74
CA ASP A 119 10.33 -30.18 3.72
C ASP A 119 10.68 -29.14 2.64
N PHE A 120 10.42 -27.84 2.84
CA PHE A 120 10.67 -26.84 1.79
C PHE A 120 12.08 -26.20 1.87
N GLU A 121 12.91 -26.51 0.88
CA GLU A 121 14.23 -25.90 0.69
C GLU A 121 14.07 -24.43 0.21
N ILE A 122 14.60 -23.48 0.99
CA ILE A 122 14.50 -22.05 0.68
C ILE A 122 15.32 -21.73 -0.57
N ARG A 123 14.67 -21.61 -1.73
CA ARG A 123 15.27 -20.99 -2.91
C ARG A 123 15.11 -19.47 -2.85
N PRO A 124 16.16 -18.67 -3.14
CA PRO A 124 16.03 -17.22 -3.23
C PRO A 124 15.09 -16.85 -4.39
N ILE A 125 14.04 -16.10 -4.06
CA ILE A 125 12.98 -15.71 -4.99
C ILE A 125 13.52 -14.73 -6.01
N LYS A 126 13.21 -14.97 -7.29
CA LYS A 126 13.48 -14.01 -8.38
C LYS A 126 12.20 -13.23 -8.66
N LEU A 127 12.35 -11.97 -9.09
CA LEU A 127 11.23 -11.09 -9.50
C LEU A 127 10.28 -11.73 -10.54
N GLN A 128 10.76 -12.76 -11.25
CA GLN A 128 10.05 -13.53 -12.27
C GLN A 128 9.03 -14.52 -11.69
N ASP A 129 9.15 -14.86 -10.41
CA ASP A 129 8.29 -15.87 -9.76
C ASP A 129 6.97 -15.27 -9.27
N ILE A 130 6.85 -13.94 -9.23
CA ILE A 130 5.67 -13.21 -8.77
C ILE A 130 4.71 -13.01 -9.96
N HIS A 131 3.53 -13.64 -9.89
CA HIS A 131 2.53 -13.64 -10.96
C HIS A 131 1.23 -12.98 -10.50
N TYR A 132 0.75 -11.99 -11.26
CA TYR A 132 -0.56 -11.37 -11.08
C TYR A 132 -1.55 -12.00 -12.07
N GLN A 133 -2.60 -12.68 -11.58
CA GLN A 133 -3.65 -13.28 -12.42
C GLN A 133 -3.12 -14.12 -13.61
N GLY A 134 -2.02 -14.87 -13.41
CA GLY A 134 -1.43 -15.70 -14.47
C GLY A 134 -0.57 -14.94 -15.49
N ARG A 135 -0.20 -13.68 -15.24
CA ARG A 135 0.78 -12.91 -16.03
C ARG A 135 2.04 -12.63 -15.22
N GLU A 136 3.21 -12.70 -15.87
CA GLU A 136 4.47 -12.22 -15.31
C GLU A 136 4.35 -10.73 -14.98
N LEU A 137 4.97 -10.26 -13.89
CA LEU A 137 4.98 -8.83 -13.54
C LEU A 137 5.54 -7.92 -14.64
N LYS A 138 6.36 -8.44 -15.57
CA LYS A 138 6.83 -7.70 -16.75
C LYS A 138 5.68 -7.21 -17.66
N ASP A 139 4.58 -7.96 -17.67
CA ASP A 139 3.43 -7.74 -18.55
C ASP A 139 2.22 -7.15 -17.80
N SER A 140 2.34 -6.96 -16.49
CA SER A 140 1.36 -6.27 -15.66
C SER A 140 1.72 -4.79 -15.63
N ALA A 141 0.76 -3.91 -15.93
CA ALA A 141 1.00 -2.48 -16.07
C ALA A 141 1.42 -1.84 -14.73
N ALA A 142 2.70 -1.93 -14.42
CA ALA A 142 3.40 -1.06 -13.49
C ALA A 142 4.37 -0.19 -14.30
N PRO A 143 3.95 0.99 -14.81
CA PRO A 143 4.88 2.07 -15.08
C PRO A 143 5.01 2.83 -13.75
N ILE A 144 6.17 2.94 -13.14
CA ILE A 144 7.22 3.89 -13.53
C ILE A 144 8.55 3.34 -12.98
N GLY A 145 9.60 3.47 -13.78
CA GLY A 145 10.89 2.84 -13.58
C GLY A 145 11.53 3.07 -12.21
N TYR A 146 11.93 1.96 -11.60
CA TYR A 146 13.00 1.93 -10.63
C TYR A 146 14.32 2.09 -11.40
N HIS A 147 14.99 3.22 -11.20
CA HIS A 147 16.44 3.31 -11.37
C HIS A 147 17.13 2.66 -10.16
#